data_AF-A0AAD0W550-F1
#
_entry.id   AF-A0AAD0W550-F1
#
_cell.length_a   1.000
_cell.length_b   1.000
_cell.length_c   1.000
_cell.angle_alpha   90.00
_cell.angle_beta   90.00
_cell.angle_gamma   90.00
#
_symmetry.space_group_name_H-M   'P 1'
#
loop_
_entity.id
_entity.type
_entity.pdbx_description
1 polymer ?
#
loop_
_entity_poly.entity_id
_entity_poly.type
_entity_poly.pdbx_seq_one_letter_code
_entity_poly.pdbx_strand_id
1 'polypeptide(L)'
;MRLWRDSSAKPHDDTSKPVVTNPDPKPHEETPKDRLVLQRGVIFPKYPVLGVDQGIIDEVALITAESTCDGLKENCQLVDVVFEPKPFNPQKHDRDQRILLIDFGLAKQAISAYQDRVIDLMSFDENLNLIAYRPVIEMPKDAELIFKRISNSTQSLSAINFSRISADFAAKFLPLINEKDAPFSLGDGHGAHIASFLFEYNPKAQLLLVEDKHWMTTSSCDALDSKDENVVQSELNKLKSKQDNALTGLQTAIQEHEIGMINASFGVSRQILNETVAAKCGKIFNQSVMSALLNLEHRYIDKLSMMSYTTELNEVRHPLLVQAAVSSASRALSEDDAAFPIDCDSDISPRLRVANPLASMKNLGVEAVPLEGIIDNAKLSTQDYNIWNCSDVYISTGGYKDDGIKHRKRTFPLTLYGVLTAGPIYSVFHSSSFSTPIAVSTLNYIQGQSSRRLTAQELIEEFVGFEKKVLDPLQHDLFNVYKHSVN
;
A
#
# COMPACT_ATOMS: atom_id res chain seq x y z
N MET A 1 47.81 -13.63 9.31
CA MET A 1 49.26 -13.35 9.49
C MET A 1 49.47 -11.88 9.17
N ARG A 2 49.91 -11.08 10.15
CA ARG A 2 50.13 -9.63 10.03
C ARG A 2 51.23 -9.33 9.02
N LEU A 3 51.08 -8.28 8.21
CA LEU A 3 52.20 -7.40 7.87
C LEU A 3 51.73 -5.94 7.81
N TRP A 4 52.28 -5.16 8.75
CA TRP A 4 52.33 -3.71 8.73
C TRP A 4 53.40 -3.24 7.74
N ARG A 5 53.13 -2.14 7.02
CA ARG A 5 54.15 -1.17 6.61
C ARG A 5 53.56 0.24 6.72
N ASP A 6 54.08 0.97 7.68
CA ASP A 6 54.09 2.43 7.69
C ASP A 6 54.88 2.96 6.49
N SER A 7 54.33 3.93 5.79
CA SER A 7 55.11 4.95 5.11
C SER A 7 54.42 6.29 5.25
N SER A 8 55.01 7.12 6.09
CA SER A 8 54.74 8.53 6.28
C SER A 8 54.99 9.31 4.98
N ALA A 9 53.91 9.77 4.36
CA ALA A 9 53.94 10.86 3.40
C ALA A 9 52.72 11.76 3.68
N LYS A 10 52.97 12.96 4.20
CA LYS A 10 51.95 14.01 4.30
C LYS A 10 51.57 14.46 2.89
N PRO A 11 50.29 14.44 2.48
CA PRO A 11 49.85 15.18 1.32
C PRO A 11 49.55 16.63 1.72
N HIS A 12 49.97 17.53 0.85
CA HIS A 12 49.67 18.95 0.86
C HIS A 12 48.17 19.22 0.94
N ASP A 13 47.85 20.22 1.75
CA ASP A 13 46.54 20.84 1.92
C ASP A 13 46.21 21.62 0.63
N ASP A 14 45.41 21.04 -0.25
CA ASP A 14 44.85 21.72 -1.43
C ASP A 14 43.37 22.02 -1.16
N THR A 15 43.16 23.11 -0.43
CA THR A 15 41.86 23.66 -0.05
C THR A 15 41.26 24.45 -1.20
N SER A 16 40.83 23.75 -2.26
CA SER A 16 39.83 24.31 -3.18
C SER A 16 39.10 23.21 -3.95
N LYS A 17 38.17 22.51 -3.28
CA LYS A 17 37.01 21.92 -3.94
C LYS A 17 35.79 22.75 -3.57
N PRO A 18 34.94 23.15 -4.53
CA PRO A 18 33.71 23.85 -4.19
C PRO A 18 32.84 22.88 -3.39
N VAL A 19 32.54 23.26 -2.15
CA VAL A 19 31.48 22.63 -1.37
C VAL A 19 30.19 22.86 -2.16
N VAL A 20 29.66 21.80 -2.77
CA VAL A 20 28.28 21.79 -3.23
C VAL A 20 27.44 21.75 -1.97
N THR A 21 27.15 22.92 -1.41
CA THR A 21 26.08 23.06 -0.42
C THR A 21 24.80 22.76 -1.15
N ASN A 22 24.26 21.56 -0.97
CA ASN A 22 22.84 21.35 -1.22
C ASN A 22 22.09 22.45 -0.44
N PRO A 23 21.21 23.23 -1.08
CA PRO A 23 20.43 24.21 -0.34
C PRO A 23 19.69 23.46 0.77
N ASP A 24 19.78 24.00 1.99
CA ASP A 24 19.00 23.50 3.12
C ASP A 24 17.55 23.29 2.65
N PRO A 25 16.93 22.13 2.94
CA PRO A 25 15.52 21.96 2.66
C PRO A 25 14.78 23.13 3.30
N LYS A 26 14.02 23.87 2.48
CA LYS A 26 13.22 25.00 2.94
C LYS A 26 12.49 24.59 4.23
N PRO A 27 12.42 25.46 5.25
CA PRO A 27 11.69 25.16 6.47
C PRO A 27 10.30 24.62 6.11
N HIS A 28 9.99 23.41 6.55
CA HIS A 28 8.66 22.84 6.40
C HIS A 28 7.69 23.82 7.08
N GLU A 29 6.80 24.45 6.31
CA GLU A 29 5.74 25.27 6.87
C GLU A 29 4.88 24.40 7.79
N GLU A 30 4.86 24.72 9.08
CA GLU A 30 3.99 24.03 10.03
C GLU A 30 2.53 24.17 9.59
N THR A 31 1.78 23.06 9.61
CA THR A 31 0.34 23.09 9.34
C THR A 31 -0.34 24.08 10.31
N PRO A 32 -1.02 25.13 9.81
CA PRO A 32 -1.66 26.15 10.65
C PRO A 32 -2.60 25.58 11.72
N LYS A 33 -2.66 26.18 12.92
CA LYS A 33 -3.42 25.66 14.08
C LYS A 33 -4.94 25.61 13.86
N ASP A 34 -5.49 26.46 12.99
CA ASP A 34 -6.89 26.46 12.56
C ASP A 34 -7.24 25.26 11.68
N ARG A 35 -6.21 24.56 11.19
CA ARG A 35 -6.30 23.34 10.40
C ARG A 35 -6.11 22.08 11.23
N LEU A 36 -6.61 22.06 12.47
CA LEU A 36 -6.52 20.91 13.37
C LEU A 36 -7.90 20.63 14.01
N VAL A 37 -8.54 19.48 13.75
CA VAL A 37 -9.77 19.03 14.45
C VAL A 37 -9.37 18.09 15.56
N LEU A 38 -9.81 18.36 16.79
CA LEU A 38 -9.82 17.34 17.82
C LEU A 38 -11.08 16.48 17.68
N GLN A 39 -10.95 15.20 17.29
CA GLN A 39 -12.07 14.26 17.32
C GLN A 39 -11.65 13.02 18.12
N ARG A 40 -12.44 12.71 19.17
CA ARG A 40 -12.18 11.59 20.11
C ARG A 40 -10.76 11.60 20.72
N GLY A 41 -10.18 12.78 20.96
CA GLY A 41 -8.84 12.91 21.56
C GLY A 41 -7.67 12.81 20.58
N VAL A 42 -7.93 12.72 19.27
CA VAL A 42 -6.92 12.78 18.19
C VAL A 42 -6.98 14.13 17.51
N ILE A 43 -5.82 14.73 17.23
CA ILE A 43 -5.72 15.94 16.42
C ILE A 43 -5.60 15.55 14.95
N PHE A 44 -6.70 15.61 14.21
CA PHE A 44 -6.68 15.51 12.76
C PHE A 44 -6.18 16.81 12.16
N PRO A 45 -5.40 16.79 11.08
CA PRO A 45 -5.34 17.93 10.18
C PRO A 45 -6.78 18.22 9.69
N LYS A 46 -7.40 19.30 10.18
CA LYS A 46 -8.60 19.89 9.61
C LYS A 46 -8.19 20.57 8.32
N TYR A 47 -8.48 19.97 7.19
CA TYR A 47 -8.40 20.69 5.94
C TYR A 47 -9.38 21.89 6.00
N PRO A 48 -8.98 23.10 5.59
CA PRO A 48 -9.93 24.19 5.46
C PRO A 48 -10.98 23.72 4.45
N VAL A 49 -12.24 23.63 4.87
CA VAL A 49 -13.36 23.45 3.93
C VAL A 49 -13.31 24.66 3.02
N LEU A 50 -12.83 24.48 1.79
CA LEU A 50 -12.93 25.52 0.78
C LEU A 50 -14.42 25.70 0.46
N GLY A 51 -14.82 26.88 -0.03
CA GLY A 51 -16.23 27.12 -0.37
C GLY A 51 -16.79 26.09 -1.38
N VAL A 52 -15.91 25.54 -2.24
CA VAL A 52 -16.23 24.45 -3.17
C VAL A 52 -16.50 23.11 -2.46
N ASP A 53 -15.83 22.83 -1.35
CA ASP A 53 -16.00 21.60 -0.58
C ASP A 53 -17.32 21.63 0.19
N GLN A 54 -17.75 22.80 0.67
CA GLN A 54 -19.03 22.96 1.36
C GLN A 54 -20.20 22.64 0.42
N GLY A 55 -20.12 23.03 -0.86
CA GLY A 55 -21.14 22.69 -1.85
C GLY A 55 -21.31 21.18 -2.04
N ILE A 56 -20.18 20.45 -2.15
CA ILE A 56 -20.20 18.98 -2.23
C ILE A 56 -20.80 18.37 -0.95
N ILE A 57 -20.41 18.87 0.22
CA ILE A 57 -20.94 18.39 1.51
C ILE A 57 -22.45 18.60 1.59
N ASP A 58 -22.94 19.79 1.21
CA ASP A 58 -24.36 20.13 1.28
C ASP A 58 -25.19 19.26 0.30
N GLU A 59 -24.69 19.03 -0.91
CA GLU A 59 -25.33 18.13 -1.87
C GLU A 59 -25.41 16.69 -1.36
N VAL A 60 -24.31 16.16 -0.82
CA VAL A 60 -24.25 14.79 -0.28
C VAL A 60 -25.14 14.65 0.97
N ALA A 61 -25.18 15.69 1.83
CA ALA A 61 -26.07 15.74 2.98
C ALA A 61 -27.53 15.70 2.55
N LEU A 62 -27.90 16.47 1.53
CA LEU A 62 -29.25 16.53 1.00
C LEU A 62 -29.68 15.16 0.45
N ILE A 63 -28.87 14.54 -0.42
CA ILE A 63 -29.17 13.20 -0.97
C ILE A 63 -29.33 12.18 0.15
N THR A 64 -28.41 12.19 1.13
CA THR A 64 -28.46 11.23 2.25
C THR A 64 -29.69 11.46 3.13
N ALA A 65 -30.08 12.71 3.40
CA ALA A 65 -31.23 13.04 4.22
C ALA A 65 -32.56 12.70 3.54
N GLU A 66 -32.68 12.99 2.24
CA GLU A 66 -33.90 12.77 1.45
C GLU A 66 -34.08 11.32 0.98
N SER A 67 -33.02 10.51 1.00
CA SER A 67 -33.10 9.10 0.61
C SER A 67 -34.05 8.31 1.51
N THR A 68 -34.94 7.54 0.86
CA THR A 68 -35.87 6.61 1.51
C THR A 68 -35.22 5.27 1.87
N CYS A 69 -33.99 5.01 1.40
CA CYS A 69 -33.26 3.80 1.75
C CYS A 69 -32.94 3.82 3.26
N ASP A 70 -33.14 2.68 3.93
CA ASP A 70 -32.92 2.49 5.37
C ASP A 70 -31.99 1.29 5.65
N GLY A 71 -31.24 0.86 4.63
CA GLY A 71 -30.39 -0.33 4.68
C GLY A 71 -31.12 -1.63 4.32
N LEU A 72 -32.43 -1.57 3.98
CA LEU A 72 -33.22 -2.72 3.53
C LEU A 72 -33.49 -2.65 2.01
N LYS A 73 -33.42 -3.79 1.33
CA LYS A 73 -33.54 -3.88 -0.13
C LYS A 73 -34.93 -3.49 -0.61
N GLU A 74 -35.97 -3.82 0.15
CA GLU A 74 -37.38 -3.53 -0.15
C GLU A 74 -37.71 -2.03 -0.15
N ASN A 75 -36.95 -1.21 0.58
CA ASN A 75 -37.19 0.23 0.73
C ASN A 75 -36.27 1.08 -0.16
N CYS A 76 -35.47 0.44 -1.01
CA CYS A 76 -34.40 1.09 -1.74
C CYS A 76 -34.43 0.74 -3.23
N GLN A 77 -34.31 1.76 -4.08
CA GLN A 77 -34.10 1.53 -5.51
C GLN A 77 -32.63 1.13 -5.74
N LEU A 78 -32.41 -0.13 -6.10
CA LEU A 78 -31.09 -0.63 -6.46
C LEU A 78 -30.82 -0.49 -7.96
N VAL A 79 -29.55 -0.32 -8.31
CA VAL A 79 -29.02 -0.25 -9.66
C VAL A 79 -27.79 -1.15 -9.79
N ASP A 80 -27.61 -1.73 -10.98
CA ASP A 80 -26.42 -2.50 -11.34
C ASP A 80 -25.37 -1.52 -11.88
N VAL A 81 -24.20 -1.49 -11.24
CA VAL A 81 -23.07 -0.65 -11.63
C VAL A 81 -21.91 -1.54 -12.05
N VAL A 82 -21.37 -1.27 -13.24
CA VAL A 82 -20.18 -1.95 -13.75
C VAL A 82 -19.04 -0.95 -13.80
N PHE A 83 -17.86 -1.36 -13.34
CA PHE A 83 -16.66 -0.55 -13.49
C PHE A 83 -16.31 -0.38 -14.96
N GLU A 84 -16.06 0.85 -15.37
CA GLU A 84 -15.55 1.17 -16.71
C GLU A 84 -14.25 1.97 -16.57
N PRO A 85 -13.13 1.48 -17.15
CA PRO A 85 -11.87 2.21 -17.20
C PRO A 85 -12.05 3.65 -17.64
N LYS A 86 -11.40 4.58 -16.95
CA LYS A 86 -11.42 6.00 -17.31
C LYS A 86 -10.15 6.37 -18.07
N PRO A 87 -10.25 7.14 -19.18
CA PRO A 87 -9.08 7.62 -19.87
C PRO A 87 -8.26 8.56 -18.98
N PHE A 88 -6.95 8.60 -19.20
CA PHE A 88 -6.07 9.53 -18.50
C PHE A 88 -6.50 10.97 -18.75
N ASN A 89 -6.68 11.73 -17.66
CA ASN A 89 -6.93 13.16 -17.70
C ASN A 89 -5.72 13.93 -17.15
N PRO A 90 -4.87 14.54 -17.99
CA PRO A 90 -3.68 15.26 -17.55
C PRO A 90 -3.97 16.53 -16.73
N GLN A 91 -5.20 17.04 -16.76
CA GLN A 91 -5.58 18.19 -15.91
C GLN A 91 -5.78 17.79 -14.45
N LYS A 92 -6.05 16.49 -14.19
CA LYS A 92 -6.38 15.96 -12.86
C LYS A 92 -5.31 15.03 -12.33
N HIS A 93 -4.68 14.26 -13.21
CA HIS A 93 -3.78 13.17 -12.86
C HIS A 93 -2.38 13.38 -13.42
N ASP A 94 -1.40 12.88 -12.69
CA ASP A 94 -0.01 12.88 -13.09
C ASP A 94 0.37 11.48 -13.60
N ARG A 95 0.87 11.42 -14.84
CA ARG A 95 1.26 10.16 -15.49
C ARG A 95 2.44 9.50 -14.79
N ASP A 96 3.27 10.27 -14.11
CA ASP A 96 4.40 9.74 -13.35
C ASP A 96 3.97 9.13 -12.00
N GLN A 97 2.71 9.35 -11.60
CA GLN A 97 2.12 8.86 -10.34
C GLN A 97 1.14 7.72 -10.59
N ARG A 98 1.61 6.66 -11.26
CA ARG A 98 0.81 5.45 -11.51
C ARG A 98 1.28 4.30 -10.64
N ILE A 99 0.36 3.76 -9.85
CA ILE A 99 0.63 2.76 -8.82
C ILE A 99 -0.13 1.48 -9.14
N LEU A 100 0.56 0.34 -9.15
CA LEU A 100 -0.08 -0.98 -9.17
C LEU A 100 -0.32 -1.44 -7.73
N LEU A 101 -1.55 -1.84 -7.42
CA LEU A 101 -1.91 -2.48 -6.16
C LEU A 101 -2.39 -3.91 -6.44
N ILE A 102 -1.69 -4.89 -5.84
CA ILE A 102 -2.07 -6.30 -5.86
C ILE A 102 -2.54 -6.67 -4.46
N ASP A 103 -3.84 -6.90 -4.30
CA ASP A 103 -4.47 -7.19 -3.00
C ASP A 103 -5.87 -7.79 -3.22
N PHE A 104 -6.58 -8.16 -2.15
CA PHE A 104 -7.95 -8.67 -2.25
C PHE A 104 -8.99 -7.68 -1.70
N GLY A 105 -10.18 -7.65 -2.32
CA GLY A 105 -11.31 -6.81 -1.89
C GLY A 105 -11.21 -5.36 -2.36
N LEU A 106 -10.73 -5.16 -3.59
CA LEU A 106 -10.56 -3.89 -4.28
C LEU A 106 -11.78 -3.47 -5.11
N ALA A 107 -12.63 -4.40 -5.54
CA ALA A 107 -13.73 -4.16 -6.49
C ALA A 107 -14.65 -3.00 -6.09
N LYS A 108 -15.08 -2.94 -4.82
CA LYS A 108 -15.94 -1.87 -4.31
C LYS A 108 -15.25 -0.50 -4.33
N GLN A 109 -13.93 -0.45 -4.16
CA GLN A 109 -13.18 0.80 -4.26
C GLN A 109 -13.14 1.31 -5.70
N ALA A 110 -13.07 0.41 -6.68
CA ALA A 110 -12.98 0.75 -8.10
C ALA A 110 -14.18 1.55 -8.63
N ILE A 111 -15.36 1.38 -8.01
CA ILE A 111 -16.60 2.06 -8.42
C ILE A 111 -17.12 3.07 -7.39
N SER A 112 -16.34 3.31 -6.33
CA SER A 112 -16.68 4.27 -5.28
C SER A 112 -16.45 5.71 -5.76
N ALA A 113 -16.41 6.67 -4.84
CA ALA A 113 -15.96 8.03 -5.15
C ALA A 113 -14.54 8.09 -5.74
N TYR A 114 -13.76 7.01 -5.68
CA TYR A 114 -12.42 6.95 -6.29
C TYR A 114 -12.39 6.50 -7.75
N GLN A 115 -13.54 6.20 -8.36
CA GLN A 115 -13.62 5.60 -9.70
C GLN A 115 -12.81 6.32 -10.79
N ASP A 116 -12.71 7.66 -10.74
CA ASP A 116 -11.95 8.42 -11.74
C ASP A 116 -10.43 8.28 -11.61
N ARG A 117 -9.96 7.68 -10.51
CA ARG A 117 -8.54 7.41 -10.22
C ARG A 117 -8.15 5.97 -10.48
N VAL A 118 -9.08 5.13 -10.92
CA VAL A 118 -8.81 3.72 -11.22
C VAL A 118 -8.59 3.61 -12.72
N ILE A 119 -7.35 3.28 -13.11
CA ILE A 119 -7.00 3.12 -14.53
C ILE A 119 -7.69 1.89 -15.09
N ASP A 120 -7.53 0.77 -14.40
CA ASP A 120 -8.21 -0.47 -14.69
C ASP A 120 -8.36 -1.30 -13.40
N LEU A 121 -9.29 -2.25 -13.45
CA LEU A 121 -9.50 -3.30 -12.47
C LEU A 121 -9.30 -4.64 -13.17
N MET A 122 -8.35 -5.43 -12.70
CA MET A 122 -8.00 -6.73 -13.25
C MET A 122 -8.09 -7.81 -12.17
N SER A 123 -8.13 -9.06 -12.59
CA SER A 123 -8.04 -10.22 -11.70
C SER A 123 -7.43 -11.40 -12.44
N PHE A 124 -7.11 -12.45 -11.71
CA PHE A 124 -6.60 -13.70 -12.27
C PHE A 124 -7.74 -14.68 -12.61
N ASP A 125 -7.63 -15.39 -13.73
CA ASP A 125 -8.50 -16.55 -14.02
C ASP A 125 -8.02 -17.82 -13.28
N GLU A 126 -8.65 -18.97 -13.54
CA GLU A 126 -8.27 -20.24 -12.90
C GLU A 126 -6.84 -20.72 -13.22
N ASN A 127 -6.27 -20.26 -14.34
CA ASN A 127 -4.91 -20.55 -14.81
C ASN A 127 -3.93 -19.42 -14.45
N LEU A 128 -4.37 -18.46 -13.63
CA LEU A 128 -3.67 -17.24 -13.28
C LEU A 128 -3.27 -16.38 -14.48
N ASN A 129 -4.04 -16.41 -15.57
CA ASN A 129 -3.93 -15.37 -16.58
C ASN A 129 -4.55 -14.08 -16.02
N LEU A 130 -3.84 -12.96 -16.16
CA LEU A 130 -4.39 -11.65 -15.82
C LEU A 130 -5.44 -11.26 -16.86
N ILE A 131 -6.65 -10.95 -16.41
CA ILE A 131 -7.78 -10.57 -17.24
C ILE A 131 -8.47 -9.32 -16.68
N ALA A 132 -9.11 -8.56 -17.56
CA ALA A 132 -9.97 -7.46 -17.15
C ALA A 132 -11.11 -7.98 -16.24
N TYR A 133 -11.29 -7.35 -15.09
CA TYR A 133 -12.32 -7.71 -14.13
C TYR A 133 -13.38 -6.61 -14.09
N ARG A 134 -14.61 -6.98 -14.43
CA ARG A 134 -15.75 -6.07 -14.58
C ARG A 134 -16.91 -6.60 -13.71
N PRO A 135 -16.78 -6.57 -12.38
CA PRO A 135 -17.83 -7.04 -11.50
C PRO A 135 -19.07 -6.15 -11.64
N VAL A 136 -20.24 -6.77 -11.56
CA VAL A 136 -21.51 -6.05 -11.44
C VAL A 136 -21.75 -5.83 -9.96
N ILE A 137 -21.70 -4.59 -9.50
CA ILE A 137 -22.02 -4.23 -8.13
C ILE A 137 -23.45 -3.70 -8.09
N GLU A 138 -24.32 -4.38 -7.35
CA GLU A 138 -25.65 -3.89 -7.01
C GLU A 138 -25.51 -2.86 -5.88
N MET A 139 -26.10 -1.68 -6.04
CA MET A 139 -26.07 -0.64 -5.00
C MET A 139 -27.31 0.26 -5.04
N PRO A 140 -27.61 0.99 -3.95
CA PRO A 140 -28.59 2.07 -3.95
C PRO A 140 -28.29 3.13 -5.02
N LYS A 141 -29.32 3.54 -5.76
CA LYS A 141 -29.20 4.61 -6.76
C LYS A 141 -28.67 5.92 -6.16
N ASP A 142 -29.07 6.23 -4.94
CA ASP A 142 -28.60 7.43 -4.22
C ASP A 142 -27.12 7.34 -3.85
N ALA A 143 -26.63 6.15 -3.50
CA ALA A 143 -25.21 5.92 -3.25
C ALA A 143 -24.38 6.07 -4.54
N GLU A 144 -24.86 5.52 -5.66
CA GLU A 144 -24.24 5.72 -6.98
C GLU A 144 -24.16 7.22 -7.32
N LEU A 145 -25.25 7.96 -7.09
CA LEU A 145 -25.29 9.40 -7.33
C LEU A 145 -24.26 10.14 -6.46
N ILE A 146 -24.16 9.82 -5.18
CA ILE A 146 -23.17 10.38 -4.26
C ILE A 146 -21.74 10.10 -4.77
N PHE A 147 -21.42 8.86 -5.15
CA PHE A 147 -20.10 8.52 -5.68
C PHE A 147 -19.76 9.29 -6.96
N LYS A 148 -20.70 9.42 -7.90
CA LYS A 148 -20.53 10.22 -9.13
C LYS A 148 -20.33 11.71 -8.86
N ARG A 149 -20.98 12.26 -7.83
CA ARG A 149 -20.81 13.67 -7.45
C ARG A 149 -19.43 13.94 -6.90
N ILE A 150 -18.95 13.05 -6.03
CA ILE A 150 -17.69 13.22 -5.32
C ILE A 150 -16.48 12.88 -6.20
N SER A 151 -16.62 11.95 -7.15
CA SER A 151 -15.48 11.45 -7.92
C SER A 151 -14.72 12.51 -8.70
N ASN A 152 -15.38 13.60 -9.06
CA ASN A 152 -14.79 14.73 -9.77
C ASN A 152 -13.94 15.67 -8.90
N SER A 153 -13.88 15.45 -7.57
CA SER A 153 -13.02 16.25 -6.70
C SER A 153 -11.56 16.21 -7.18
N THR A 154 -10.93 17.37 -7.24
CA THR A 154 -9.50 17.53 -7.55
C THR A 154 -8.62 17.43 -6.30
N GLN A 155 -9.26 17.37 -5.12
CA GLN A 155 -8.59 17.23 -3.83
C GLN A 155 -8.79 15.82 -3.26
N SER A 156 -7.97 15.47 -2.26
CA SER A 156 -8.21 14.28 -1.44
C SER A 156 -9.58 14.36 -0.77
N LEU A 157 -10.30 13.24 -0.70
CA LEU A 157 -11.63 13.23 -0.11
C LEU A 157 -11.60 13.27 1.41
N SER A 158 -10.48 12.87 2.03
CA SER A 158 -10.18 13.10 3.45
C SER A 158 -10.06 14.58 3.77
N ALA A 159 -9.83 15.44 2.77
CA ALA A 159 -9.93 16.89 2.90
C ALA A 159 -11.36 17.40 3.02
N ILE A 160 -12.31 16.63 2.49
CA ILE A 160 -13.74 16.95 2.54
C ILE A 160 -14.35 16.25 3.75
N ASN A 161 -14.74 17.01 4.76
CA ASN A 161 -15.20 16.43 6.02
C ASN A 161 -16.65 15.90 5.94
N PHE A 162 -16.80 14.63 5.58
CA PHE A 162 -18.10 13.93 5.57
C PHE A 162 -18.52 13.33 6.92
N SER A 163 -17.78 13.56 8.01
CA SER A 163 -17.99 12.86 9.31
C SER A 163 -19.41 12.96 9.88
N ARG A 164 -20.14 14.04 9.58
CA ARG A 164 -21.54 14.23 10.00
C ARG A 164 -22.54 13.39 9.22
N ILE A 165 -22.18 12.97 8.01
CA ILE A 165 -23.03 12.22 7.08
C ILE A 165 -22.62 10.73 7.05
N SER A 166 -21.37 10.41 7.40
CA SER A 166 -20.83 9.04 7.32
C SER A 166 -21.67 8.00 8.05
N ALA A 167 -22.26 8.33 9.22
CA ALA A 167 -23.09 7.39 9.98
C ALA A 167 -24.40 7.07 9.26
N ASP A 168 -25.07 8.10 8.72
CA ASP A 168 -26.33 7.95 8.00
C ASP A 168 -26.10 7.25 6.65
N PHE A 169 -25.05 7.65 5.92
CA PHE A 169 -24.63 6.96 4.70
C PHE A 169 -24.35 5.47 4.98
N ALA A 170 -23.60 5.19 6.07
CA ALA A 170 -23.26 3.83 6.46
C ALA A 170 -24.50 2.97 6.73
N ALA A 171 -25.46 3.51 7.49
CA ALA A 171 -26.69 2.81 7.83
C ALA A 171 -27.59 2.60 6.62
N LYS A 172 -27.77 3.63 5.78
CA LYS A 172 -28.72 3.60 4.67
C LYS A 172 -28.24 2.79 3.46
N PHE A 173 -26.93 2.80 3.19
CA PHE A 173 -26.42 2.34 1.90
C PHE A 173 -25.47 1.17 1.96
N LEU A 174 -24.50 1.13 2.89
CA LEU A 174 -23.44 0.11 2.86
C LEU A 174 -23.92 -1.34 2.90
N PRO A 175 -24.96 -1.72 3.68
CA PRO A 175 -25.46 -3.10 3.67
C PRO A 175 -25.94 -3.55 2.29
N LEU A 176 -26.26 -2.60 1.41
CA LEU A 176 -26.84 -2.82 0.09
C LEU A 176 -25.82 -2.68 -1.05
N ILE A 177 -24.55 -2.33 -0.78
CA ILE A 177 -23.49 -2.24 -1.80
C ILE A 177 -22.76 -3.58 -1.88
N ASN A 178 -23.13 -4.42 -2.83
CA ASN A 178 -22.61 -5.79 -2.93
C ASN A 178 -22.34 -6.20 -4.38
N GLU A 179 -21.30 -7.01 -4.57
CA GLU A 179 -21.09 -7.68 -5.83
C GLU A 179 -22.19 -8.71 -6.06
N LYS A 180 -22.81 -8.67 -7.23
CA LYS A 180 -23.86 -9.59 -7.66
C LYS A 180 -23.26 -11.00 -7.78
N ASP A 181 -23.98 -11.99 -7.27
CA ASP A 181 -23.58 -13.40 -7.28
C ASP A 181 -22.31 -13.72 -6.46
N ALA A 182 -21.76 -12.75 -5.71
CA ALA A 182 -20.68 -13.02 -4.77
C ALA A 182 -21.23 -13.85 -3.59
N PRO A 183 -20.58 -14.98 -3.23
CA PRO A 183 -21.14 -15.94 -2.28
C PRO A 183 -21.30 -15.36 -0.86
N PHE A 184 -20.61 -14.27 -0.51
CA PHE A 184 -20.79 -13.56 0.76
C PHE A 184 -20.43 -12.07 0.66
N SER A 185 -21.24 -11.20 1.27
CA SER A 185 -20.87 -9.83 1.66
C SER A 185 -19.99 -9.88 2.92
N LEU A 186 -18.75 -10.37 2.81
CA LEU A 186 -17.81 -10.42 3.95
C LEU A 186 -17.02 -9.13 4.05
N GLY A 187 -17.66 -8.06 4.53
CA GLY A 187 -16.99 -6.80 4.87
C GLY A 187 -16.13 -6.20 3.75
N ASP A 188 -15.26 -5.27 4.12
CA ASP A 188 -14.26 -4.71 3.23
C ASP A 188 -12.99 -5.58 3.34
N GLY A 189 -12.44 -6.03 2.21
CA GLY A 189 -11.20 -6.81 2.19
C GLY A 189 -9.98 -5.96 2.59
N HIS A 190 -8.85 -6.62 2.87
CA HIS A 190 -7.61 -5.95 3.24
C HIS A 190 -7.22 -4.85 2.23
N GLY A 191 -7.35 -5.16 0.93
CA GLY A 191 -7.07 -4.24 -0.17
C GLY A 191 -7.92 -2.98 -0.16
N ALA A 192 -9.17 -3.02 0.33
CA ALA A 192 -10.03 -1.83 0.38
C ALA A 192 -9.40 -0.71 1.23
N HIS A 193 -8.76 -1.10 2.34
CA HIS A 193 -8.10 -0.18 3.26
C HIS A 193 -6.78 0.35 2.68
N ILE A 194 -5.98 -0.52 2.05
CA ILE A 194 -4.74 -0.14 1.37
C ILE A 194 -5.02 0.84 0.21
N ALA A 195 -5.98 0.50 -0.64
CA ALA A 195 -6.41 1.35 -1.75
C ALA A 195 -6.92 2.70 -1.26
N SER A 196 -7.78 2.73 -0.23
CA SER A 196 -8.27 3.98 0.35
C SER A 196 -7.13 4.86 0.86
N PHE A 197 -6.08 4.30 1.49
CA PHE A 197 -4.90 5.08 1.86
C PHE A 197 -4.24 5.70 0.64
N LEU A 198 -3.89 4.88 -0.35
CA LEU A 198 -3.16 5.33 -1.54
C LEU A 198 -3.95 6.41 -2.28
N PHE A 199 -5.25 6.23 -2.42
CA PHE A 199 -6.16 7.23 -2.95
C PHE A 199 -6.10 8.54 -2.16
N GLU A 200 -6.24 8.48 -0.84
CA GLU A 200 -6.27 9.69 -0.03
C GLU A 200 -4.95 10.46 0.00
N TYR A 201 -3.83 9.73 0.01
CA TYR A 201 -2.52 10.33 0.18
C TYR A 201 -1.81 10.69 -1.13
N ASN A 202 -2.41 10.33 -2.27
CA ASN A 202 -1.90 10.63 -3.61
C ASN A 202 -3.02 11.20 -4.49
N PRO A 203 -3.44 12.47 -4.29
CA PRO A 203 -4.59 13.04 -4.99
C PRO A 203 -4.45 13.05 -6.52
N LYS A 204 -3.21 13.16 -7.03
CA LYS A 204 -2.91 13.15 -8.47
C LYS A 204 -2.59 11.77 -9.04
N ALA A 205 -2.46 10.74 -8.19
CA ALA A 205 -2.14 9.41 -8.66
C ALA A 205 -3.34 8.71 -9.30
N GLN A 206 -3.04 7.77 -10.18
CA GLN A 206 -4.00 6.77 -10.64
C GLN A 206 -3.51 5.36 -10.29
N LEU A 207 -4.45 4.48 -9.95
CA LEU A 207 -4.18 3.13 -9.50
C LEU A 207 -4.63 2.12 -10.55
N LEU A 208 -3.77 1.17 -10.86
CA LEU A 208 -4.14 -0.11 -11.46
C LEU A 208 -4.41 -1.08 -10.32
N LEU A 209 -5.64 -1.60 -10.26
CA LEU A 209 -6.06 -2.51 -9.20
C LEU A 209 -6.06 -3.94 -9.73
N VAL A 210 -5.37 -4.84 -9.04
CA VAL A 210 -5.35 -6.28 -9.35
C VAL A 210 -5.90 -7.05 -8.16
N GLU A 211 -7.08 -7.63 -8.33
CA GLU A 211 -7.71 -8.52 -7.36
C GLU A 211 -6.97 -9.86 -7.34
N ASP A 212 -6.20 -10.04 -6.27
CA ASP A 212 -5.44 -11.26 -6.04
C ASP A 212 -6.38 -12.44 -5.76
N LYS A 213 -6.02 -13.60 -6.31
CA LYS A 213 -6.74 -14.84 -6.09
C LYS A 213 -5.79 -15.91 -5.61
N HIS A 214 -6.29 -16.74 -4.72
CA HIS A 214 -5.48 -17.80 -4.16
C HIS A 214 -5.01 -18.77 -5.24
N TRP A 215 -3.69 -18.95 -5.34
CA TRP A 215 -3.04 -19.81 -6.34
C TRP A 215 -3.25 -21.32 -6.14
N MET A 216 -3.71 -21.77 -4.96
CA MET A 216 -4.00 -23.18 -4.65
C MET A 216 -5.48 -23.50 -4.78
N THR A 217 -5.80 -24.58 -5.50
CA THR A 217 -7.13 -25.20 -5.51
C THR A 217 -7.16 -26.43 -4.59
N THR A 218 -8.35 -26.94 -4.27
CA THR A 218 -8.49 -28.21 -3.54
C THR A 218 -7.77 -29.35 -4.26
N SER A 219 -7.85 -29.40 -5.59
CA SER A 219 -7.13 -30.40 -6.39
C SER A 219 -5.61 -30.23 -6.33
N SER A 220 -5.09 -29.01 -6.25
CA SER A 220 -3.67 -28.77 -5.99
C SER A 220 -3.27 -29.31 -4.61
N CYS A 221 -4.11 -29.10 -3.59
CA CYS A 221 -3.83 -29.62 -2.24
C CYS A 221 -3.71 -31.16 -2.22
N ASP A 222 -4.62 -31.86 -2.90
CA ASP A 222 -4.60 -33.33 -2.97
C ASP A 222 -3.38 -33.85 -3.73
N ALA A 223 -3.02 -33.22 -4.84
CA ALA A 223 -1.87 -33.61 -5.65
C ALA A 223 -0.54 -33.38 -4.93
N LEU A 224 -0.39 -32.27 -4.20
CA LEU A 224 0.81 -31.93 -3.44
C LEU A 224 1.01 -32.81 -2.20
N ASP A 225 -0.06 -33.40 -1.65
CA ASP A 225 0.03 -34.37 -0.55
C ASP A 225 0.22 -35.82 -1.02
N SER A 226 0.19 -36.06 -2.33
CA SER A 226 0.33 -37.40 -2.88
C SER A 226 1.64 -38.07 -2.44
N LYS A 227 1.59 -39.39 -2.23
CA LYS A 227 2.79 -40.22 -2.03
C LYS A 227 3.53 -40.52 -3.33
N ASP A 228 2.89 -40.27 -4.47
CA ASP A 228 3.51 -40.41 -5.79
C ASP A 228 4.29 -39.13 -6.13
N GLU A 229 5.62 -39.23 -6.11
CA GLU A 229 6.53 -38.12 -6.41
C GLU A 229 6.29 -37.53 -7.81
N ASN A 230 5.84 -38.31 -8.79
CA ASN A 230 5.55 -37.79 -10.14
C ASN A 230 4.30 -36.90 -10.14
N VAL A 231 3.29 -37.24 -9.33
CA VAL A 231 2.08 -36.42 -9.18
C VAL A 231 2.43 -35.09 -8.51
N VAL A 232 3.22 -35.14 -7.43
CA VAL A 232 3.69 -33.95 -6.73
C VAL A 232 4.50 -33.05 -7.67
N GLN A 233 5.47 -33.62 -8.39
CA GLN A 233 6.30 -32.87 -9.32
C GLN A 233 5.50 -32.27 -10.48
N SER A 234 4.52 -33.00 -11.01
CA SER A 234 3.61 -32.49 -12.04
C SER A 234 2.80 -31.30 -11.55
N GLU A 235 2.28 -31.35 -10.32
CA GLU A 235 1.52 -30.23 -9.75
C GLU A 235 2.42 -29.02 -9.46
N LEU A 236 3.62 -29.21 -8.93
CA LEU A 236 4.60 -28.12 -8.76
C LEU A 236 4.94 -27.44 -10.10
N ASN A 237 5.11 -28.23 -11.18
CA ASN A 237 5.34 -27.69 -12.52
C ASN A 237 4.12 -26.92 -13.04
N LYS A 238 2.91 -27.39 -12.75
CA LYS A 238 1.67 -26.70 -13.10
C LYS A 238 1.53 -25.37 -12.36
N LEU A 239 1.82 -25.34 -11.06
CA LEU A 239 1.82 -24.12 -10.26
C LEU A 239 2.85 -23.11 -10.76
N LYS A 240 4.06 -23.59 -11.11
CA LYS A 240 5.08 -22.76 -11.76
C LYS A 240 4.58 -22.16 -13.08
N SER A 241 3.92 -22.94 -13.93
CA SER A 241 3.35 -22.48 -15.19
C SER A 241 2.26 -21.43 -14.98
N LYS A 242 1.37 -21.62 -14.00
CA LYS A 242 0.37 -20.61 -13.63
C LYS A 242 1.03 -19.31 -13.15
N GLN A 243 2.08 -19.40 -12.34
CA GLN A 243 2.85 -18.24 -11.91
C GLN A 243 3.50 -17.52 -13.10
N ASP A 244 3.96 -18.25 -14.12
CA ASP A 244 4.52 -17.67 -15.35
C ASP A 244 3.47 -16.88 -16.13
N ASN A 245 2.24 -17.38 -16.20
CA ASN A 245 1.11 -16.66 -16.78
C ASN A 245 0.81 -15.37 -16.01
N ALA A 246 0.78 -15.44 -14.67
CA ALA A 246 0.53 -14.29 -13.81
C ALA A 246 1.58 -13.20 -14.01
N LEU A 247 2.87 -13.57 -13.97
CA LEU A 247 3.99 -12.66 -14.17
C LEU A 247 3.99 -12.06 -15.58
N THR A 248 3.65 -12.85 -16.61
CA THR A 248 3.53 -12.35 -17.98
C THR A 248 2.41 -11.32 -18.09
N GLY A 249 1.24 -11.60 -17.53
CA GLY A 249 0.11 -10.67 -17.52
C GLY A 249 0.42 -9.36 -16.78
N LEU A 250 1.04 -9.46 -15.59
CA LEU A 250 1.47 -8.29 -14.82
C LEU A 250 2.51 -7.46 -15.56
N GLN A 251 3.49 -8.09 -16.22
CA GLN A 251 4.47 -7.42 -17.05
C GLN A 251 3.81 -6.65 -18.20
N THR A 252 2.84 -7.25 -18.89
CA THR A 252 2.06 -6.57 -19.93
C THR A 252 1.30 -5.37 -19.36
N ALA A 253 0.58 -5.54 -18.25
CA ALA A 253 -0.17 -4.45 -17.63
C ALA A 253 0.73 -3.29 -17.15
N ILE A 254 1.91 -3.61 -16.59
CA ILE A 254 2.92 -2.61 -16.21
C ILE A 254 3.41 -1.82 -17.42
N GLN A 255 3.60 -2.49 -18.57
CA GLN A 255 4.00 -1.84 -19.82
C GLN A 255 2.89 -0.94 -20.37
N GLU A 256 1.68 -1.47 -20.50
CA GLU A 256 0.53 -0.76 -21.05
C GLU A 256 0.16 0.49 -20.23
N HIS A 257 0.28 0.40 -18.90
CA HIS A 257 -0.09 1.48 -18.00
C HIS A 257 1.10 2.30 -17.49
N GLU A 258 2.35 1.98 -17.87
CA GLU A 258 3.58 2.67 -17.43
C GLU A 258 3.67 2.85 -15.91
N ILE A 259 3.47 1.75 -15.18
CA ILE A 259 3.42 1.75 -13.72
C ILE A 259 4.78 2.16 -13.13
N GLY A 260 4.79 3.17 -12.27
CA GLY A 260 6.02 3.65 -11.61
C GLY A 260 6.32 2.96 -10.27
N MET A 261 5.30 2.48 -9.57
CA MET A 261 5.44 1.85 -8.25
C MET A 261 4.48 0.66 -8.11
N ILE A 262 4.91 -0.37 -7.40
CA ILE A 262 4.10 -1.53 -7.06
C ILE A 262 3.95 -1.58 -5.54
N ASN A 263 2.72 -1.51 -5.05
CA ASN A 263 2.41 -1.76 -3.65
C ASN A 263 2.09 -3.25 -3.46
N ALA A 264 3.07 -4.01 -2.94
CA ALA A 264 2.87 -5.37 -2.48
C ALA A 264 2.70 -5.36 -0.95
N SER A 265 1.46 -5.29 -0.49
CA SER A 265 1.11 -5.24 0.93
C SER A 265 1.29 -6.59 1.65
N PHE A 266 2.02 -7.53 1.06
CA PHE A 266 2.26 -8.88 1.54
C PHE A 266 3.75 -9.26 1.45
N GLY A 267 4.12 -10.27 2.22
CA GLY A 267 5.42 -10.94 2.19
C GLY A 267 5.23 -12.39 2.62
N VAL A 268 6.07 -13.31 2.12
CA VAL A 268 5.92 -14.75 2.42
C VAL A 268 7.17 -15.28 3.13
N SER A 269 7.02 -15.51 4.42
CA SER A 269 7.95 -16.32 5.21
C SER A 269 7.52 -17.78 5.23
N ARG A 270 8.41 -18.68 5.67
CA ARG A 270 8.04 -20.10 5.86
C ARG A 270 6.86 -20.27 6.82
N GLN A 271 6.79 -19.46 7.86
CA GLN A 271 5.67 -19.50 8.80
C GLN A 271 4.36 -19.11 8.11
N ILE A 272 4.33 -17.98 7.40
CA ILE A 272 3.13 -17.52 6.69
C ILE A 272 2.70 -18.53 5.62
N LEU A 273 3.65 -19.11 4.88
CA LEU A 273 3.34 -20.17 3.93
C LEU A 273 2.74 -21.41 4.60
N ASN A 274 3.27 -21.84 5.74
CA ASN A 274 2.69 -22.94 6.52
C ASN A 274 1.25 -22.63 6.95
N GLU A 275 0.99 -21.42 7.45
CA GLU A 275 -0.33 -20.97 7.87
C GLU A 275 -1.31 -20.92 6.69
N THR A 276 -0.91 -20.35 5.55
CA THR A 276 -1.71 -20.30 4.32
C THR A 276 -2.03 -21.70 3.79
N VAL A 277 -1.02 -22.58 3.71
CA VAL A 277 -1.21 -23.97 3.26
C VAL A 277 -2.10 -24.74 4.23
N ALA A 278 -1.90 -24.62 5.55
CA ALA A 278 -2.74 -25.27 6.54
C ALA A 278 -4.19 -24.78 6.48
N ALA A 279 -4.41 -23.47 6.32
CA ALA A 279 -5.75 -22.89 6.19
C ALA A 279 -6.45 -23.36 4.91
N LYS A 280 -5.72 -23.50 3.80
CA LYS A 280 -6.29 -23.85 2.49
C LYS A 280 -6.47 -25.36 2.29
N CYS A 281 -5.50 -26.15 2.73
CA CYS A 281 -5.42 -27.59 2.49
C CYS A 281 -5.73 -28.44 3.73
N GLY A 282 -5.99 -27.81 4.88
CA GLY A 282 -6.29 -28.48 6.15
C GLY A 282 -5.10 -29.14 6.85
N LYS A 283 -3.89 -29.01 6.29
CA LYS A 283 -2.64 -29.58 6.81
C LYS A 283 -1.42 -28.90 6.17
N ILE A 284 -0.25 -29.13 6.75
CA ILE A 284 1.04 -28.74 6.19
C ILE A 284 1.61 -29.94 5.42
N PHE A 285 2.16 -29.70 4.22
CA PHE A 285 2.81 -30.75 3.43
C PHE A 285 4.18 -31.13 3.99
N ASN A 286 4.80 -32.14 3.39
CA ASN A 286 6.17 -32.50 3.73
C ASN A 286 7.16 -31.34 3.44
N GLN A 287 8.31 -31.37 4.09
CA GLN A 287 9.31 -30.29 4.02
C GLN A 287 9.85 -30.02 2.60
N SER A 288 9.91 -31.04 1.75
CA SER A 288 10.36 -30.89 0.36
C SER A 288 9.37 -30.05 -0.44
N VAL A 289 8.08 -30.39 -0.37
CA VAL A 289 6.99 -29.64 -1.00
C VAL A 289 6.92 -28.22 -0.47
N MET A 290 6.94 -28.04 0.86
CA MET A 290 6.89 -26.70 1.46
C MET A 290 8.07 -25.82 1.02
N SER A 291 9.26 -26.40 0.83
CA SER A 291 10.42 -25.65 0.35
C SER A 291 10.31 -25.33 -1.14
N ALA A 292 9.75 -26.22 -1.96
CA ALA A 292 9.47 -25.94 -3.36
C ALA A 292 8.45 -24.81 -3.53
N LEU A 293 7.38 -24.80 -2.71
CA LEU A 293 6.40 -23.72 -2.70
C LEU A 293 7.03 -22.39 -2.26
N LEU A 294 7.86 -22.38 -1.22
CA LEU A 294 8.56 -21.17 -0.78
C LEU A 294 9.50 -20.62 -1.87
N ASN A 295 10.15 -21.48 -2.64
CA ASN A 295 10.96 -21.07 -3.78
C ASN A 295 10.12 -20.47 -4.93
N LEU A 296 8.88 -20.94 -5.13
CA LEU A 296 7.96 -20.31 -6.07
C LEU A 296 7.59 -18.90 -5.61
N GLU A 297 7.27 -18.71 -4.34
CA GLU A 297 6.95 -17.38 -3.78
C GLU A 297 8.14 -16.41 -3.89
N HIS A 298 9.34 -16.88 -3.58
CA HIS A 298 10.57 -16.10 -3.76
C HIS A 298 10.78 -15.65 -5.20
N ARG A 299 10.65 -16.60 -6.14
CA ARG A 299 10.73 -16.33 -7.58
C ARG A 299 9.68 -15.32 -8.05
N TYR A 300 8.46 -15.37 -7.51
CA TYR A 300 7.41 -14.42 -7.86
C TYR A 300 7.82 -12.99 -7.53
N ILE A 301 8.28 -12.76 -6.29
CA ILE A 301 8.72 -11.45 -5.82
C ILE A 301 9.96 -10.96 -6.57
N ASP A 302 10.95 -11.84 -6.81
CA ASP A 302 12.12 -11.54 -7.65
C ASP A 302 11.68 -11.03 -9.03
N LYS A 303 10.84 -11.81 -9.73
CA LYS A 303 10.38 -11.45 -11.08
C LYS A 303 9.51 -10.21 -11.11
N LEU A 304 8.69 -9.99 -10.09
CA LEU A 304 7.88 -8.78 -9.95
C LEU A 304 8.76 -7.53 -9.82
N SER A 305 9.86 -7.61 -9.06
CA SER A 305 10.81 -6.50 -8.90
C SER A 305 11.56 -6.15 -10.20
N MET A 306 11.81 -7.16 -11.05
CA MET A 306 12.56 -6.99 -12.30
C MET A 306 11.70 -6.50 -13.49
N MET A 307 10.39 -6.33 -13.30
CA MET A 307 9.51 -5.88 -14.39
C MET A 307 9.93 -4.51 -14.92
N SER A 308 9.61 -4.25 -16.19
CA SER A 308 10.04 -3.01 -16.84
C SER A 308 9.03 -2.50 -17.86
N TYR A 309 9.10 -1.21 -18.17
CA TYR A 309 8.37 -0.61 -19.28
C TYR A 309 9.28 0.37 -20.03
N THR A 310 8.98 0.58 -21.30
CA THR A 310 9.69 1.54 -22.15
C THR A 310 8.85 2.79 -22.27
N THR A 311 9.43 3.94 -21.92
CA THR A 311 8.75 5.23 -22.04
C THR A 311 8.64 5.67 -23.50
N GLU A 312 7.83 6.70 -23.77
CA GLU A 312 7.76 7.35 -25.09
C GLU A 312 9.10 7.90 -25.58
N LEU A 313 10.04 8.19 -24.66
CA LEU A 313 11.41 8.63 -24.94
C LEU A 313 12.38 7.46 -25.18
N ASN A 314 11.87 6.23 -25.29
CA ASN A 314 12.63 5.00 -25.48
C ASN A 314 13.61 4.68 -24.33
N GLU A 315 13.26 5.09 -23.12
CA GLU A 315 14.00 4.75 -21.91
C GLU A 315 13.36 3.54 -21.21
N VAL A 316 14.18 2.54 -20.87
CA VAL A 316 13.73 1.40 -20.06
C VAL A 316 13.68 1.84 -18.59
N ARG A 317 12.54 1.62 -17.96
CA ARG A 317 12.27 1.97 -16.58
C ARG A 317 11.77 0.75 -15.82
N HIS A 318 12.13 0.68 -14.54
CA HIS A 318 11.68 -0.36 -13.62
C HIS A 318 10.79 0.26 -12.55
N PRO A 319 9.58 -0.28 -12.30
CA PRO A 319 8.79 0.12 -11.15
C PRO A 319 9.54 -0.18 -9.85
N LEU A 320 9.37 0.66 -8.84
CA LEU A 320 9.85 0.33 -7.49
C LEU A 320 8.85 -0.63 -6.80
N LEU A 321 9.31 -1.82 -6.43
CA LEU A 321 8.53 -2.75 -5.61
C LEU A 321 8.61 -2.36 -4.13
N VAL A 322 7.50 -1.94 -3.54
CA VAL A 322 7.39 -1.70 -2.10
C VAL A 322 6.68 -2.87 -1.47
N GLN A 323 7.41 -3.66 -0.68
CA GLN A 323 6.95 -4.93 -0.12
C GLN A 323 6.78 -4.82 1.40
N ALA A 324 5.73 -5.43 1.95
CA ALA A 324 5.63 -5.65 3.38
C ALA A 324 6.73 -6.62 3.84
N ALA A 325 7.55 -6.20 4.79
CA ALA A 325 8.51 -7.05 5.45
C ALA A 325 7.82 -7.95 6.48
N VAL A 326 8.48 -9.06 6.82
CA VAL A 326 8.14 -9.91 7.97
C VAL A 326 7.82 -9.06 9.21
N SER A 327 6.74 -9.38 9.93
CA SER A 327 6.29 -8.61 11.10
C SER A 327 6.98 -9.01 12.40
N SER A 328 7.49 -10.25 12.49
CA SER A 328 8.16 -10.74 13.69
C SER A 328 9.05 -11.95 13.41
N ALA A 329 10.10 -12.10 14.22
CA ALA A 329 10.91 -13.30 14.27
C ALA A 329 11.26 -13.66 15.72
N SER A 330 11.35 -14.96 16.00
CA SER A 330 11.70 -15.49 17.34
C SER A 330 13.19 -15.37 17.66
N ARG A 331 14.02 -15.06 16.67
CA ARG A 331 15.47 -14.88 16.78
C ARG A 331 15.93 -13.78 15.83
N ALA A 332 17.10 -13.22 16.09
CA ALA A 332 17.75 -12.32 15.15
C ALA A 332 17.98 -13.03 13.80
N LEU A 333 17.60 -12.33 12.73
CA LEU A 333 17.76 -12.75 11.36
C LEU A 333 19.06 -12.17 10.79
N SER A 334 19.68 -12.94 9.91
CA SER A 334 20.78 -12.48 9.06
C SER A 334 20.28 -12.33 7.64
N GLU A 335 21.07 -11.67 6.81
CA GLU A 335 20.94 -11.81 5.36
C GLU A 335 20.96 -13.29 4.97
N ASP A 336 20.22 -13.63 3.91
CA ASP A 336 20.06 -14.99 3.36
C ASP A 336 19.44 -16.01 4.34
N ASP A 337 18.61 -15.56 5.27
CA ASP A 337 17.96 -16.46 6.23
C ASP A 337 17.04 -17.48 5.54
N ALA A 338 17.36 -18.76 5.64
CA ALA A 338 16.62 -19.83 4.97
C ALA A 338 15.14 -19.99 5.40
N ALA A 339 14.74 -19.42 6.56
CA ALA A 339 13.34 -19.41 6.99
C ALA A 339 12.57 -18.18 6.44
N PHE A 340 13.28 -17.16 5.99
CA PHE A 340 12.77 -15.90 5.49
C PHE A 340 13.46 -15.51 4.16
N PRO A 341 13.49 -16.40 3.15
CA PRO A 341 14.32 -16.20 1.96
C PRO A 341 13.86 -15.01 1.11
N ILE A 342 12.60 -14.58 1.24
CA ILE A 342 12.10 -13.41 0.52
C ILE A 342 12.47 -12.12 1.27
N ASP A 343 12.20 -12.08 2.57
CA ASP A 343 12.43 -10.90 3.39
C ASP A 343 13.92 -10.62 3.61
N CYS A 344 14.77 -11.64 3.64
CA CYS A 344 16.20 -11.52 3.93
C CYS A 344 17.10 -11.60 2.68
N ASP A 345 16.57 -11.30 1.49
CA ASP A 345 17.30 -11.31 0.22
C ASP A 345 17.41 -9.90 -0.37
N SER A 346 18.53 -9.22 -0.13
CA SER A 346 18.82 -7.88 -0.64
C SER A 346 19.19 -7.84 -2.13
N ASP A 347 19.38 -8.99 -2.78
CA ASP A 347 19.65 -9.04 -4.22
C ASP A 347 18.38 -8.77 -5.05
N ILE A 348 17.18 -8.97 -4.48
CA ILE A 348 15.92 -8.57 -5.10
C ILE A 348 15.84 -7.04 -5.20
N SER A 349 15.96 -6.51 -6.41
CA SER A 349 16.07 -5.07 -6.68
C SER A 349 15.45 -4.68 -8.04
N PRO A 350 14.84 -3.48 -8.18
CA PRO A 350 14.66 -2.45 -7.15
C PRO A 350 13.47 -2.74 -6.23
N ARG A 351 13.76 -2.95 -4.94
CA ARG A 351 12.78 -3.28 -3.90
C ARG A 351 13.04 -2.51 -2.61
N LEU A 352 11.96 -2.16 -1.92
CA LEU A 352 11.98 -1.62 -0.57
C LEU A 352 11.11 -2.47 0.37
N ARG A 353 11.73 -3.13 1.35
CA ARG A 353 11.07 -3.91 2.40
C ARG A 353 10.66 -3.00 3.57
N VAL A 354 9.37 -2.92 3.86
CA VAL A 354 8.81 -2.00 4.85
C VAL A 354 8.21 -2.77 6.02
N ALA A 355 8.70 -2.51 7.24
CA ALA A 355 8.18 -3.08 8.48
C ALA A 355 7.37 -2.04 9.28
N ASN A 356 6.45 -2.51 10.13
CA ASN A 356 5.77 -1.67 11.11
C ASN A 356 6.44 -1.83 12.49
N PRO A 357 6.94 -0.76 13.14
CA PRO A 357 7.51 -0.84 14.48
C PRO A 357 6.40 -0.98 15.55
N LEU A 358 5.99 -2.22 15.87
CA LEU A 358 4.75 -2.53 16.61
C LEU A 358 4.75 -2.11 18.09
N ALA A 359 5.89 -2.25 18.77
CA ALA A 359 6.02 -2.02 20.22
C ALA A 359 7.08 -0.97 20.59
N SER A 360 7.95 -0.61 19.64
CA SER A 360 9.16 0.16 19.88
C SER A 360 8.97 1.67 19.90
N MET A 361 7.92 2.22 19.28
CA MET A 361 7.76 3.69 19.22
C MET A 361 7.70 4.35 20.60
N LYS A 362 7.10 3.67 21.60
CA LYS A 362 7.10 4.12 23.00
C LYS A 362 8.49 4.01 23.65
N ASN A 363 9.18 2.89 23.48
CA ASN A 363 10.52 2.64 24.06
C ASN A 363 11.64 3.44 23.39
N LEU A 364 11.42 3.89 22.14
CA LEU A 364 12.28 4.84 21.45
C LEU A 364 12.34 6.19 22.18
N GLY A 365 11.39 6.49 23.08
CA GLY A 365 11.25 7.80 23.74
C GLY A 365 10.67 8.85 22.79
N VAL A 366 9.97 8.38 21.77
CA VAL A 366 9.73 9.10 20.52
C VAL A 366 8.21 9.26 20.38
N GLU A 367 7.69 10.29 21.03
CA GLU A 367 6.42 10.87 20.57
C GLU A 367 6.59 11.44 19.14
N ALA A 368 7.83 11.79 18.74
CA ALA A 368 8.19 12.31 17.42
C ALA A 368 9.50 11.65 16.90
N VAL A 369 9.41 10.79 15.88
CA VAL A 369 10.60 10.34 15.13
C VAL A 369 11.15 11.59 14.47
N PRO A 370 12.46 11.86 14.48
CA PRO A 370 12.99 13.04 13.82
C PRO A 370 12.80 12.96 12.30
N LEU A 371 12.79 14.10 11.59
CA LEU A 371 12.56 14.13 10.14
C LEU A 371 13.67 13.37 9.39
N GLU A 372 14.89 13.47 9.90
CA GLU A 372 16.06 12.75 9.43
C GLU A 372 16.01 11.24 9.69
N GLY A 373 15.05 10.74 10.48
CA GLY A 373 14.92 9.32 10.81
C GLY A 373 15.87 8.83 11.90
N ILE A 374 15.74 7.56 12.26
CA ILE A 374 16.59 6.89 13.28
C ILE A 374 17.40 5.79 12.58
N ILE A 375 18.68 5.69 12.94
CA ILE A 375 19.65 4.80 12.29
C ILE A 375 20.04 3.59 13.18
N ASP A 376 19.76 3.64 14.48
CA ASP A 376 20.07 2.56 15.41
C ASP A 376 18.82 1.74 15.79
N ASN A 377 19.04 0.49 16.17
CA ASN A 377 18.00 -0.44 16.60
C ASN A 377 17.95 -0.66 18.12
N ALA A 378 18.73 0.09 18.91
CA ALA A 378 18.95 -0.23 20.33
C ALA A 378 17.68 -0.10 21.18
N LYS A 379 16.74 0.73 20.73
CA LYS A 379 15.46 0.96 21.39
C LYS A 379 14.29 0.24 20.70
N LEU A 380 14.57 -0.54 19.66
CA LEU A 380 13.56 -1.40 19.05
C LEU A 380 13.14 -2.50 20.02
N SER A 381 11.91 -2.99 19.85
CA SER A 381 11.45 -4.16 20.60
C SER A 381 12.28 -5.37 20.17
N THR A 382 12.34 -6.44 20.97
CA THR A 382 13.07 -7.64 20.57
C THR A 382 12.60 -8.21 19.23
N GLN A 383 11.29 -8.13 18.94
CA GLN A 383 10.73 -8.57 17.66
C GLN A 383 11.22 -7.71 16.50
N ASP A 384 11.19 -6.38 16.66
CA ASP A 384 11.66 -5.45 15.64
C ASP A 384 13.20 -5.56 15.45
N TYR A 385 13.96 -5.62 16.54
CA TYR A 385 15.42 -5.83 16.52
C TYR A 385 15.79 -7.11 15.76
N ASN A 386 15.02 -8.18 15.96
CA ASN A 386 15.28 -9.46 15.35
C ASN A 386 15.19 -9.43 13.82
N ILE A 387 14.34 -8.59 13.25
CA ILE A 387 14.12 -8.53 11.79
C ILE A 387 14.85 -7.38 11.11
N TRP A 388 15.69 -6.64 11.84
CA TRP A 388 16.37 -5.42 11.38
C TRP A 388 17.14 -5.58 10.07
N ASN A 389 17.89 -6.67 9.93
CA ASN A 389 18.68 -6.93 8.72
C ASN A 389 17.81 -7.27 7.51
N CYS A 390 16.59 -7.75 7.74
CA CYS A 390 15.64 -8.16 6.68
C CYS A 390 14.54 -7.11 6.45
N SER A 391 14.77 -5.88 6.90
CA SER A 391 13.88 -4.75 6.71
C SER A 391 14.68 -3.56 6.21
N ASP A 392 14.23 -2.92 5.13
CA ASP A 392 14.91 -1.73 4.61
C ASP A 392 14.55 -0.51 5.42
N VAL A 393 13.29 -0.40 5.85
CA VAL A 393 12.79 0.71 6.65
C VAL A 393 11.61 0.31 7.53
N TYR A 394 11.51 0.93 8.71
CA TYR A 394 10.37 0.85 9.61
C TYR A 394 9.53 2.12 9.48
N ILE A 395 8.23 1.96 9.25
CA ILE A 395 7.30 3.08 9.12
C ILE A 395 6.10 2.83 10.02
N SER A 396 5.83 3.76 10.93
CA SER A 396 4.67 3.67 11.81
C SER A 396 3.37 4.01 11.08
N THR A 397 2.29 3.29 11.38
CA THR A 397 0.93 3.61 10.91
C THR A 397 0.27 4.73 11.73
N GLY A 398 0.99 5.30 12.72
CA GLY A 398 0.49 6.31 13.64
C GLY A 398 -0.28 5.75 14.84
N GLY A 399 -0.72 4.49 14.79
CA GLY A 399 -1.29 3.76 15.92
C GLY A 399 -0.23 2.89 16.62
N TYR A 400 -0.37 2.70 17.93
CA TYR A 400 0.48 1.79 18.71
C TYR A 400 -0.30 1.09 19.82
N LYS A 401 0.20 -0.04 20.30
CA LYS A 401 -0.40 -0.81 21.40
C LYS A 401 0.34 -0.53 22.71
N ASP A 402 -0.39 -0.03 23.70
CA ASP A 402 0.11 0.29 25.04
C ASP A 402 -1.06 0.27 26.05
N ASP A 403 -1.24 -0.86 26.73
CA ASP A 403 -2.38 -1.13 27.62
C ASP A 403 -3.74 -0.76 26.99
N GLY A 404 -3.86 -1.07 25.69
CA GLY A 404 -4.94 -0.62 24.82
C GLY A 404 -4.39 -0.08 23.50
N ILE A 405 -5.29 0.32 22.61
CA ILE A 405 -4.89 0.95 21.35
C ILE A 405 -4.77 2.45 21.59
N LYS A 406 -3.64 3.01 21.20
CA LYS A 406 -3.31 4.43 21.29
C LYS A 406 -2.99 4.98 19.91
N HIS A 407 -3.06 6.29 19.79
CA HIS A 407 -2.78 7.04 18.55
C HIS A 407 -1.78 8.15 18.83
N ARG A 408 -0.98 8.46 17.83
CA ARG A 408 -0.04 9.59 17.86
C ARG A 408 -0.75 10.88 17.43
N LYS A 409 -0.04 12.00 17.45
CA LYS A 409 -0.63 13.31 17.12
C LYS A 409 -1.25 13.30 15.72
N ARG A 410 -0.53 12.78 14.74
CA ARG A 410 -1.04 12.52 13.39
C ARG A 410 -1.19 11.04 13.13
N THR A 411 -2.33 10.65 12.61
CA THR A 411 -2.61 9.25 12.29
C THR A 411 -3.43 9.16 11.02
N PHE A 412 -3.41 8.00 10.36
CA PHE A 412 -4.16 7.74 9.15
C PHE A 412 -5.68 7.86 9.40
N PRO A 413 -6.39 8.86 8.83
CA PRO A 413 -7.84 8.85 8.78
C PRO A 413 -8.29 7.95 7.64
N LEU A 414 -9.02 6.90 7.96
CA LEU A 414 -9.52 6.00 6.94
C LEU A 414 -10.82 6.58 6.35
N THR A 415 -10.74 7.11 5.13
CA THR A 415 -11.91 7.47 4.33
C THR A 415 -12.24 6.32 3.37
N LEU A 416 -13.08 5.39 3.80
CA LEU A 416 -13.55 4.30 2.91
C LEU A 416 -14.56 4.86 1.91
N TYR A 417 -14.42 4.46 0.65
CA TYR A 417 -15.34 4.84 -0.44
C TYR A 417 -15.48 6.35 -0.70
N GLY A 418 -14.62 7.17 -0.11
CA GLY A 418 -14.64 8.64 -0.19
C GLY A 418 -15.64 9.35 0.71
N VAL A 419 -16.51 8.64 1.42
CA VAL A 419 -17.60 9.25 2.23
C VAL A 419 -17.62 8.73 3.66
N LEU A 420 -17.14 7.51 3.89
CA LEU A 420 -17.07 6.93 5.21
C LEU A 420 -15.82 7.42 5.91
N THR A 421 -15.94 8.53 6.64
CA THR A 421 -14.94 8.93 7.61
C THR A 421 -15.08 8.03 8.82
N ALA A 422 -14.47 6.85 8.73
CA ALA A 422 -14.16 6.11 9.92
C ALA A 422 -13.14 6.96 10.70
N GLY A 423 -13.37 7.17 11.99
CA GLY A 423 -12.39 7.85 12.83
C GLY A 423 -11.06 7.07 12.90
N PRO A 424 -10.29 7.24 13.97
CA PRO A 424 -9.05 6.49 14.17
C PRO A 424 -9.37 4.99 14.38
N ILE A 425 -9.53 4.20 13.32
CA ILE A 425 -9.60 2.74 13.43
C ILE A 425 -8.16 2.29 13.49
N TYR A 426 -7.72 1.68 14.60
CA TYR A 426 -6.31 1.29 14.79
C TYR A 426 -6.09 -0.15 15.24
N SER A 427 -7.12 -0.91 15.63
CA SER A 427 -6.90 -2.29 16.11
C SER A 427 -6.39 -3.25 15.02
N VAL A 428 -6.81 -3.05 13.77
CA VAL A 428 -6.54 -3.98 12.65
C VAL A 428 -5.26 -3.60 11.88
N PHE A 429 -4.67 -2.42 12.15
CA PHE A 429 -3.62 -1.80 11.31
C PHE A 429 -2.21 -1.82 11.93
N HIS A 430 -1.96 -2.78 12.82
CA HIS A 430 -0.65 -3.07 13.41
C HIS A 430 0.10 -4.13 12.59
N SER A 431 0.16 -3.96 11.27
CA SER A 431 0.85 -4.87 10.34
C SER A 431 1.74 -4.08 9.40
N SER A 432 2.83 -4.70 8.95
CA SER A 432 3.71 -4.19 7.89
C SER A 432 2.93 -3.91 6.60
N SER A 433 1.88 -4.68 6.32
CA SER A 433 1.00 -4.49 5.16
C SER A 433 0.44 -3.06 5.06
N PHE A 434 0.05 -2.46 6.19
CA PHE A 434 -0.46 -1.09 6.25
C PHE A 434 0.61 -0.01 6.28
N SER A 435 1.89 -0.40 6.39
CA SER A 435 3.03 0.52 6.29
C SER A 435 3.48 0.72 4.84
N THR A 436 3.26 -0.28 3.98
CA THR A 436 3.55 -0.20 2.53
C THR A 436 2.87 0.98 1.83
N PRO A 437 1.55 1.27 2.00
CA PRO A 437 0.94 2.41 1.32
C PRO A 437 1.47 3.76 1.83
N ILE A 438 1.96 3.83 3.07
CA ILE A 438 2.62 5.04 3.61
C ILE A 438 3.96 5.27 2.89
N ALA A 439 4.77 4.21 2.74
CA ALA A 439 6.01 4.28 1.97
C ALA A 439 5.75 4.71 0.53
N VAL A 440 4.85 4.02 -0.19
CA VAL A 440 4.50 4.34 -1.57
C VAL A 440 4.06 5.79 -1.71
N SER A 441 3.20 6.27 -0.82
CA SER A 441 2.71 7.65 -0.89
C SER A 441 3.82 8.67 -0.62
N THR A 442 4.79 8.34 0.25
CA THR A 442 5.94 9.21 0.53
C THR A 442 6.91 9.22 -0.64
N LEU A 443 7.20 8.07 -1.24
CA LEU A 443 8.01 7.94 -2.44
C LEU A 443 7.38 8.69 -3.61
N ASN A 444 6.05 8.60 -3.77
CA ASN A 444 5.31 9.33 -4.79
C ASN A 444 5.33 10.84 -4.54
N TYR A 445 5.27 11.27 -3.27
CA TYR A 445 5.49 12.65 -2.89
C TYR A 445 6.90 13.12 -3.29
N ILE A 446 7.96 12.37 -2.97
CA ILE A 446 9.35 12.68 -3.35
C ILE A 446 9.48 12.79 -4.87
N GLN A 447 8.91 11.84 -5.61
CA GLN A 447 8.89 11.86 -7.07
C GLN A 447 8.23 13.15 -7.60
N GLY A 448 7.10 13.56 -7.02
CA GLY A 448 6.39 14.78 -7.41
C GLY A 448 7.08 16.09 -7.03
N GLN A 449 8.05 16.08 -6.10
CA GLN A 449 8.88 17.25 -5.77
C GLN A 449 10.14 17.36 -6.63
N SER A 450 10.54 16.27 -7.30
CA SER A 450 11.73 16.25 -8.14
C SER A 450 11.50 17.02 -9.44
N SER A 451 12.55 17.70 -9.91
CA SER A 451 12.56 18.38 -11.22
C SER A 451 12.65 17.41 -12.41
N ARG A 452 12.97 16.15 -12.14
CA ARG A 452 13.04 15.06 -13.13
C ARG A 452 12.44 13.78 -12.59
N ARG A 453 12.07 12.87 -13.48
CA ARG A 453 11.69 11.51 -13.09
C ARG A 453 12.90 10.77 -12.50
N LEU A 454 12.78 10.30 -11.26
CA LEU A 454 13.82 9.57 -10.57
C LEU A 454 13.72 8.09 -10.96
N THR A 455 14.84 7.39 -10.98
CA THR A 455 14.85 5.92 -11.06
C THR A 455 14.39 5.32 -9.73
N ALA A 456 13.99 4.05 -9.75
CA ALA A 456 13.59 3.35 -8.53
C ALA A 456 14.69 3.36 -7.46
N GLN A 457 15.95 3.20 -7.88
CA GLN A 457 17.10 3.25 -6.98
C GLN A 457 17.32 4.66 -6.39
N GLU A 458 17.25 5.70 -7.23
CA GLU A 458 17.34 7.09 -6.76
C GLU A 458 16.20 7.43 -5.78
N LEU A 459 14.99 6.90 -6.01
CA LEU A 459 13.87 7.07 -5.08
C LEU A 459 14.12 6.41 -3.73
N ILE A 460 14.67 5.19 -3.71
CA ILE A 460 15.07 4.52 -2.47
C ILE A 460 16.12 5.38 -1.75
N GLU A 461 17.17 5.82 -2.47
CA GLU A 461 18.26 6.63 -1.91
C GLU A 461 17.78 7.96 -1.32
N GLU A 462 16.85 8.65 -1.99
CA GLU A 462 16.25 9.88 -1.46
C GLU A 462 15.35 9.60 -0.24
N PHE A 463 14.64 8.48 -0.24
CA PHE A 463 13.69 8.13 0.83
C PHE A 463 14.39 7.70 2.11
N VAL A 464 15.27 6.69 2.04
CA VAL A 464 15.97 6.14 3.21
C VAL A 464 17.36 6.74 3.44
N GLY A 465 17.92 7.49 2.48
CA GLY A 465 19.33 7.89 2.57
C GLY A 465 20.27 6.69 2.70
N PHE A 466 21.52 6.93 3.10
CA PHE A 466 22.46 5.84 3.38
C PHE A 466 22.25 5.17 4.76
N GLU A 467 21.45 5.76 5.66
CA GLU A 467 21.41 5.31 7.07
C GLU A 467 20.02 5.32 7.74
N LYS A 468 18.97 5.90 7.13
CA LYS A 468 17.67 6.04 7.83
C LYS A 468 16.90 4.73 7.82
N LYS A 469 16.73 4.14 8.99
CA LYS A 469 16.03 2.85 9.16
C LYS A 469 14.66 2.97 9.80
N VAL A 470 14.40 3.99 10.61
CA VAL A 470 13.04 4.28 11.12
C VAL A 470 12.60 5.65 10.64
N LEU A 471 11.49 5.70 9.92
CA LEU A 471 10.89 6.91 9.37
C LEU A 471 9.45 7.09 9.84
N ASP A 472 8.99 8.33 9.79
CA ASP A 472 7.63 8.69 10.19
C ASP A 472 7.01 9.75 9.30
N PRO A 473 6.74 9.40 8.03
CA PRO A 473 6.22 10.35 7.06
C PRO A 473 4.89 11.00 7.50
N LEU A 474 4.06 10.26 8.27
CA LEU A 474 2.80 10.72 8.85
C LEU A 474 2.97 11.90 9.80
N GLN A 475 3.93 11.86 10.74
CA GLN A 475 4.13 13.01 11.63
C GLN A 475 4.71 14.22 10.90
N HIS A 476 5.51 14.00 9.85
CA HIS A 476 6.29 15.04 9.16
C HIS A 476 5.63 15.66 7.94
N ASP A 477 4.39 15.29 7.62
CA ASP A 477 3.66 15.87 6.50
C ASP A 477 4.28 15.61 5.13
N LEU A 478 4.90 14.45 4.95
CA LEU A 478 5.57 14.09 3.70
C LEU A 478 4.56 13.58 2.64
N PHE A 479 3.45 14.32 2.49
CA PHE A 479 2.40 14.04 1.51
C PHE A 479 1.87 15.33 0.89
N ASN A 480 1.43 15.24 -0.36
CA ASN A 480 0.85 16.36 -1.10
C ASN A 480 -0.51 16.82 -0.56
N VAL A 481 -1.16 16.00 0.27
CA VAL A 481 -2.52 16.26 0.77
C VAL A 481 -2.60 17.50 1.65
N TYR A 482 -1.52 17.81 2.38
CA TYR A 482 -1.52 18.80 3.46
C TYR A 482 -0.89 20.15 3.07
N LYS A 483 -0.26 20.21 1.89
CA LYS A 483 0.42 21.40 1.39
C LYS A 483 -0.52 22.16 0.48
N HIS A 484 -0.55 23.49 0.67
CA HIS A 484 -1.38 24.42 -0.07
C HIS A 484 -1.52 24.07 -1.56
N SER A 485 -2.68 23.56 -1.98
CA SER A 485 -3.12 23.73 -3.36
C SER A 485 -3.75 25.12 -3.49
N VAL A 486 -2.90 26.14 -3.49
CA VAL A 486 -3.23 27.42 -4.10
C VAL A 486 -2.26 27.61 -5.24
N ASN A 487 -2.63 27.12 -6.41
CA ASN A 487 -2.16 27.67 -7.68
C ASN A 487 -3.40 28.05 -8.49
#